data_AF-A0A9P4KFS0-F1
#
_entry.id   AF-A0A9P4KFS0-F1
#
_cell.length_a   1.000
_cell.length_b   1.000
_cell.length_c   1.000
_cell.angle_alpha   90.00
_cell.angle_beta   90.00
_cell.angle_gamma   90.00
#
_symmetry.space_group_name_H-M   'P 1'
#
loop_
_entity.id
_entity.type
_entity.pdbx_description
1 polymer ?
#
loop_
_entity_poly.entity_id
_entity_poly.type
_entity_poly.pdbx_seq_one_letter_code
_entity_poly.pdbx_strand_id
1 'polypeptide(L)'
;MAFQYAPPDSTPPRLPDRRVIIYGLIAAVNADIEDDQICPICQSALQRPFTESGVFTSPQDQAMKLVACGHVFHDSCLQQWANLKYTCPLCRRPLEVECFACFLVRQHTRRLEQMVMESRLLVQIRRIQVEVLRMQLRIRELELAGGISLVQRQQVEFATRLARIRILRFRIEQQRITNELI
;
A
#
# COMPACT_ATOMS: atom_id res chain seq x y z
N MET A 1 -38.39 13.42 -29.27
CA MET A 1 -38.24 13.59 -27.81
C MET A 1 -36.77 13.87 -27.53
N ALA A 2 -36.39 15.12 -27.32
CA ALA A 2 -35.01 15.51 -27.10
C ALA A 2 -34.71 15.39 -25.59
N PHE A 3 -33.82 14.48 -25.22
CA PHE A 3 -33.24 14.45 -23.89
C PHE A 3 -32.28 15.64 -23.77
N GLN A 4 -32.70 16.69 -23.06
CA GLN A 4 -31.81 17.77 -22.66
C GLN A 4 -30.83 17.18 -21.63
N TYR A 5 -29.60 16.94 -22.06
CA TYR A 5 -28.49 16.72 -21.15
C TYR A 5 -28.24 18.04 -20.39
N ALA A 6 -28.59 18.06 -19.12
CA ALA A 6 -28.16 19.13 -18.23
C ALA A 6 -26.62 19.10 -18.14
N PRO A 7 -25.93 20.25 -18.26
CA PRO A 7 -24.48 20.29 -18.12
C PRO A 7 -24.09 19.79 -16.72
N PRO A 8 -22.97 19.06 -16.58
CA PRO A 8 -22.48 18.68 -15.26
C PRO A 8 -22.28 19.96 -14.45
N ASP A 9 -22.87 19.95 -13.26
CA ASP A 9 -22.78 21.01 -12.25
C ASP A 9 -21.34 21.52 -12.17
N SER A 10 -21.12 22.79 -12.54
CA SER A 10 -19.82 23.44 -12.55
C SER A 10 -19.32 23.78 -11.15
N THR A 11 -20.03 23.36 -10.11
CA THR A 11 -19.50 23.40 -8.75
C THR A 11 -18.34 22.39 -8.65
N PRO A 12 -17.09 22.86 -8.45
CA PRO A 12 -15.98 21.95 -8.21
C PRO A 12 -16.33 21.08 -6.99
N PRO A 13 -16.00 19.78 -7.01
CA PRO A 13 -16.23 18.91 -5.87
C PRO A 13 -15.63 19.60 -4.65
N ARG A 14 -16.44 19.79 -3.59
CA ARG A 14 -15.98 20.38 -2.34
C ARG A 14 -14.80 19.54 -1.86
N LEU A 15 -13.59 20.07 -2.03
CA LEU A 15 -12.40 19.44 -1.50
C LEU A 15 -12.65 19.29 0.01
N PRO A 16 -12.42 18.10 0.58
CA PRO A 16 -12.55 17.95 2.01
C PRO A 16 -11.61 18.94 2.70
N ASP A 17 -12.00 19.35 3.91
CA ASP A 17 -11.25 20.31 4.72
C ASP A 17 -9.74 20.00 4.64
N ARG A 18 -8.92 21.04 4.44
CA ARG A 18 -7.46 20.98 4.39
C ARG A 18 -6.88 20.20 5.57
N ARG A 19 -7.61 20.15 6.69
CA ARG A 19 -7.36 19.29 7.86
C ARG A 19 -7.38 17.80 7.50
N VAL A 20 -8.43 17.30 6.84
CA VAL A 20 -8.62 15.87 6.44
C VAL A 20 -7.50 15.36 5.52
N ILE A 21 -6.97 16.25 4.68
CA ILE A 21 -5.87 15.97 3.74
C ILE A 21 -4.56 15.64 4.49
N ILE A 22 -4.30 16.34 5.61
CA ILE A 22 -3.13 16.12 6.45
C ILE A 22 -3.23 14.77 7.19
N TYR A 23 -4.43 14.40 7.66
CA TYR A 23 -4.66 13.16 8.42
C TYR A 23 -4.61 11.88 7.59
N GLY A 24 -4.85 11.92 6.27
CA GLY A 24 -4.81 10.73 5.41
C GLY A 24 -3.41 10.14 5.21
N LEU A 25 -2.35 10.88 5.56
CA LEU A 25 -0.94 10.52 5.33
C LEU A 25 -0.10 10.50 6.63
N ILE A 26 -0.67 11.01 7.72
CA ILE A 26 -0.08 10.85 9.04
C ILE A 26 -0.71 9.60 9.63
N ALA A 27 0.03 8.51 9.65
CA ALA A 27 -0.37 7.39 10.48
C ALA A 27 -0.58 7.95 11.89
N ALA A 28 -1.79 7.78 12.43
CA ALA A 28 -1.98 7.68 13.87
C ALA A 28 -1.21 6.43 14.31
N VAL A 29 0.12 6.51 14.24
CA VAL A 29 0.97 5.50 14.81
C VAL A 29 0.60 5.61 16.27
N ASN A 30 -0.01 4.55 16.80
CA ASN A 30 0.16 4.18 18.20
C ASN A 30 1.65 3.96 18.40
N ALA A 31 2.43 5.03 18.26
CA ALA A 31 3.85 5.02 18.45
C ALA A 31 4.00 4.67 19.92
N ASP A 32 4.98 3.84 20.21
CA ASP A 32 5.51 3.67 21.55
C ASP A 32 6.08 5.04 21.98
N ILE A 33 5.20 5.99 22.30
CA ILE A 33 5.55 7.31 22.81
C ILE A 33 6.00 7.02 24.22
N GLU A 34 7.29 7.05 24.48
CA GLU A 34 7.82 7.03 25.84
C GLU A 34 7.21 8.21 26.61
N ASP A 35 6.87 8.00 27.90
CA ASP A 35 6.04 8.92 28.69
C ASP A 35 6.65 10.33 28.89
N ASP A 36 7.91 10.52 28.46
CA ASP A 36 8.68 11.77 28.59
C ASP A 36 8.77 12.60 27.30
N GLN A 37 8.09 12.21 26.23
CA GLN A 37 8.14 12.97 24.96
C GLN A 37 7.34 14.28 25.07
N ILE A 38 8.02 15.41 24.87
CA ILE A 38 7.44 16.76 24.91
C ILE A 38 7.22 17.27 23.48
N CYS A 39 6.09 17.93 23.22
CA CYS A 39 5.87 18.58 21.94
C CYS A 39 6.80 19.79 21.79
N PRO A 40 7.66 19.84 20.77
CA PRO A 40 8.63 20.94 20.60
C PRO A 40 7.99 22.26 20.13
N ILE A 41 6.70 22.26 19.77
CA ILE A 41 5.98 23.48 19.35
C ILE A 41 5.44 24.21 20.57
N CYS A 42 4.72 23.51 21.46
CA CYS A 42 4.06 24.11 22.63
C CYS A 42 4.76 23.81 23.96
N GLN A 43 5.76 22.92 23.96
CA GLN A 43 6.53 22.50 25.14
C GLN A 43 5.71 21.76 26.20
N SER A 44 4.53 21.24 25.84
CA SER A 44 3.68 20.39 26.69
C SER A 44 3.88 18.90 26.39
N ALA A 45 3.61 18.04 27.38
CA ALA A 45 3.73 16.59 27.25
C ALA A 45 2.85 16.04 26.11
N LEU A 46 3.40 15.09 25.34
CA LEU A 46 2.65 14.33 24.34
C LEU A 46 1.89 13.20 25.06
N GLN A 47 0.57 13.25 25.05
CA GLN A 47 -0.24 12.27 25.77
C GLN A 47 -0.50 11.03 24.92
N ARG A 48 -0.41 9.85 25.54
CA ARG A 48 -0.90 8.60 24.96
C ARG A 48 -2.44 8.65 24.88
N PRO A 49 -3.06 8.11 23.82
CA PRO A 49 -4.52 8.05 23.70
C PRO A 49 -5.19 7.21 24.81
N PHE A 50 -4.42 6.41 25.56
CA PHE A 50 -4.88 5.65 26.73
C PHE A 50 -3.85 5.73 27.86
N THR A 51 -4.25 6.23 29.01
CA THR A 51 -3.50 6.11 30.27
C THR A 51 -4.21 5.12 31.19
N GLU A 52 -3.48 4.44 32.08
CA GLU A 52 -4.01 3.44 33.03
C GLU A 52 -5.10 4.00 33.96
N SER A 53 -5.20 5.33 34.05
CA SER A 53 -6.19 6.05 34.86
C SER A 53 -7.50 6.38 34.12
N GLY A 54 -7.66 5.97 32.86
CA GLY A 54 -8.92 6.14 32.11
C GLY A 54 -9.32 7.60 31.86
N VAL A 55 -8.38 8.54 31.98
CA VAL A 55 -8.63 9.96 31.77
C VAL A 55 -8.75 10.24 30.28
N PHE A 56 -9.89 10.79 29.87
CA PHE A 56 -10.13 11.25 28.51
C PHE A 56 -9.40 12.58 28.31
N THR A 57 -8.33 12.58 27.54
CA THR A 57 -7.67 13.82 27.12
C THR A 57 -8.38 14.38 25.90
N SER A 58 -8.34 15.71 25.71
CA SER A 58 -8.99 16.35 24.56
C SER A 58 -8.45 15.73 23.26
N PRO A 59 -9.27 15.49 22.21
CA PRO A 59 -8.80 15.02 20.91
C PRO A 59 -7.65 15.85 20.32
N GLN A 60 -7.51 17.10 20.77
CA GLN A 60 -6.51 18.08 20.32
C GLN A 60 -5.11 17.85 20.91
N ASP A 61 -5.00 17.04 21.97
CA ASP A 61 -3.75 16.67 22.65
C ASP A 61 -3.21 15.32 22.16
N GLN A 62 -3.83 14.76 21.11
CA GLN A 62 -3.35 13.54 20.48
C GLN A 62 -2.00 13.79 19.81
N ALA A 63 -1.02 12.94 20.12
CA ALA A 63 0.28 12.97 19.49
C ALA A 63 0.24 12.40 18.06
N MET A 64 0.94 13.06 17.14
CA MET A 64 1.00 12.77 15.72
C MET A 64 2.45 12.65 15.26
N LYS A 65 2.79 11.52 14.63
CA LYS A 65 4.14 11.23 14.12
C LYS A 65 4.21 11.38 12.61
N LEU A 66 5.06 12.29 12.13
CA LEU A 66 5.29 12.48 10.70
C LEU A 66 5.97 11.27 10.07
N VAL A 67 5.38 10.67 9.03
CA VAL A 67 5.93 9.46 8.37
C VAL A 67 7.27 9.74 7.70
N ALA A 68 7.42 10.88 7.01
CA ALA A 68 8.62 11.23 6.25
C ALA A 68 9.88 11.49 7.12
N CYS A 69 9.72 11.77 8.42
CA CYS A 69 10.85 12.12 9.28
C CYS A 69 10.81 11.55 10.71
N GLY A 70 9.70 10.95 11.13
CA GLY A 70 9.54 10.34 12.45
C GLY A 70 9.35 11.30 13.61
N HIS A 71 9.29 12.61 13.38
CA HIS A 71 9.10 13.61 14.45
C HIS A 71 7.64 13.66 14.93
N VAL A 72 7.46 13.88 16.24
CA VAL A 72 6.16 13.82 16.91
C VAL A 72 5.75 15.19 17.47
N PHE A 73 4.48 15.53 17.32
CA PHE A 73 3.89 16.80 17.78
C PHE A 73 2.45 16.57 18.24
N HIS A 74 1.82 17.48 18.99
CA HIS A 74 0.36 17.45 19.10
C HIS A 74 -0.26 17.70 17.73
N ASP A 75 -1.38 17.05 17.47
CA ASP A 75 -2.18 17.22 16.28
C ASP A 75 -2.53 18.70 16.05
N SER A 76 -3.07 19.35 17.08
CA SER A 76 -3.42 20.79 17.04
C SER A 76 -2.23 21.69 16.71
N CYS A 77 -1.07 21.42 17.32
CA CYS A 77 0.16 22.18 17.08
C CYS A 77 0.67 22.00 15.65
N LEU A 78 0.65 20.76 15.15
CA LEU A 78 1.08 20.45 13.79
C LEU A 78 0.13 21.06 12.75
N GLN A 79 -1.17 21.05 13.01
CA GLN A 79 -2.16 21.71 12.14
C GLN A 79 -1.94 23.22 12.03
N GLN A 80 -1.74 23.89 13.16
CA GLN A 80 -1.48 25.33 13.16
C GLN A 80 -0.21 25.66 12.36
N TRP A 81 0.84 24.84 12.52
CA TRP A 81 2.06 24.99 11.75
C TRP A 81 1.85 24.75 10.25
N ALA A 82 1.16 23.66 9.89
CA ALA A 82 0.89 23.27 8.51
C ALA A 82 0.00 24.29 7.75
N ASN A 83 -0.82 25.06 8.48
CA ASN A 83 -1.56 26.17 7.89
C ASN A 83 -0.64 27.27 7.35
N LEU A 84 0.52 27.46 7.99
CA LEU A 84 1.53 28.46 7.64
C LEU A 84 2.63 27.90 6.73
N LYS A 85 3.17 26.71 7.05
CA LYS A 85 4.32 26.11 6.37
C LYS A 85 4.14 24.60 6.22
N TYR A 86 4.26 24.11 4.99
CA TYR A 86 4.21 22.66 4.67
C TYR A 86 5.54 21.94 4.90
N THR A 87 6.18 22.17 6.04
CA THR A 87 7.46 21.53 6.40
C THR A 87 7.47 21.10 7.86
N CYS A 88 8.24 20.07 8.20
CA CYS A 88 8.46 19.65 9.58
C CYS A 88 9.09 20.82 10.40
N PRO A 89 8.53 21.17 11.57
CA PRO A 89 9.10 22.22 12.43
C PRO A 89 10.54 21.96 12.87
N LEU A 90 10.93 20.69 13.04
CA LEU A 90 12.26 20.29 13.52
C LEU A 90 13.30 20.20 12.40
N CYS A 91 13.01 19.42 11.34
CA CYS A 91 14.00 19.13 10.31
C CYS A 91 13.72 19.77 8.95
N ARG A 92 12.62 20.53 8.83
CA ARG A 92 12.21 21.24 7.61
C ARG A 92 11.95 20.38 6.39
N ARG A 93 11.94 19.04 6.53
CA ARG A 93 11.50 18.13 5.46
C ARG A 93 10.06 18.48 5.07
N PRO A 94 9.71 18.47 3.78
CA PRO A 94 8.35 18.77 3.33
C PRO A 94 7.36 17.81 4.00
N LEU A 95 6.22 18.34 4.41
CA LEU A 95 5.09 17.50 4.76
C LEU A 95 4.53 16.94 3.46
N GLU A 96 4.49 15.62 3.32
CA GLU A 96 3.83 14.99 2.18
C GLU A 96 2.32 15.22 2.35
N VAL A 97 1.81 16.26 1.67
CA VAL A 97 0.37 16.57 1.59
C VAL A 97 -0.08 16.23 0.18
N GLU A 98 -0.62 15.04 0.01
CA GLU A 98 -1.37 14.71 -1.20
C GLU A 98 -2.80 15.18 -1.03
N CYS A 99 -3.35 15.95 -1.99
CA CYS A 99 -4.78 16.28 -2.00
C CYS A 99 -5.61 15.00 -1.82
N PHE A 100 -6.64 15.00 -0.98
CA PHE A 100 -7.47 13.80 -0.72
C PHE A 100 -8.03 13.19 -2.01
N ALA A 101 -8.40 14.01 -3.00
CA ALA A 101 -8.79 13.52 -4.31
C ALA A 101 -7.64 12.79 -5.03
N CYS A 102 -6.40 13.32 -4.96
CA CYS A 102 -5.22 12.66 -5.49
C CYS A 102 -4.84 11.39 -4.70
N PHE A 103 -4.98 11.40 -3.37
CA PHE A 103 -4.77 10.24 -2.51
C PHE A 103 -5.74 9.12 -2.86
N LEU A 104 -7.04 9.39 -2.92
CA LEU A 104 -8.06 8.40 -3.31
C LEU A 104 -7.84 7.90 -4.74
N VAL A 105 -7.54 8.80 -5.69
CA VAL A 105 -7.22 8.39 -7.07
C VAL A 105 -5.98 7.49 -7.11
N ARG A 106 -4.92 7.80 -6.35
CA ARG A 106 -3.72 6.96 -6.24
C ARG A 106 -4.01 5.63 -5.54
N GLN A 107 -4.79 5.63 -4.48
CA GLN A 107 -5.19 4.41 -3.78
C GLN A 107 -6.03 3.49 -4.68
N HIS A 108 -7.01 4.06 -5.41
CA HIS A 108 -7.81 3.32 -6.39
C HIS A 108 -6.98 2.82 -7.58
N THR A 109 -6.11 3.66 -8.15
CA THR A 109 -5.24 3.26 -9.26
C THR A 109 -4.22 2.19 -8.86
N ARG A 110 -3.58 2.30 -7.68
CA ARG A 110 -2.71 1.24 -7.12
C ARG A 110 -3.44 -0.09 -6.99
N ARG A 111 -4.68 -0.07 -6.47
CA ARG A 111 -5.51 -1.28 -6.34
C ARG A 111 -5.84 -1.89 -7.70
N LEU A 112 -6.17 -1.08 -8.70
CA LEU A 112 -6.42 -1.54 -10.06
C LEU A 112 -5.16 -2.10 -10.72
N GLU A 113 -4.02 -1.41 -10.59
CA GLU A 113 -2.72 -1.86 -11.08
C GLU A 113 -2.33 -3.20 -10.47
N GLN A 114 -2.55 -3.37 -9.16
CA GLN A 114 -2.33 -4.64 -8.47
C GLN A 114 -3.23 -5.75 -9.03
N MET A 115 -4.53 -5.51 -9.19
CA MET A 115 -5.46 -6.48 -9.77
C MET A 115 -5.06 -6.87 -11.21
N VAL A 116 -4.65 -5.91 -12.03
CA VAL A 116 -4.20 -6.13 -13.41
C VAL A 116 -2.89 -6.94 -13.44
N MET A 117 -1.95 -6.63 -12.55
CA MET A 117 -0.67 -7.32 -12.42
C MET A 117 -0.87 -8.77 -11.97
N GLU A 118 -1.65 -9.00 -10.90
CA GLU A 118 -1.97 -10.35 -10.42
C GLU A 118 -2.67 -11.18 -11.50
N SER A 119 -3.66 -10.60 -12.17
CA SER A 119 -4.36 -11.23 -13.30
C SER A 119 -3.39 -11.62 -14.41
N ARG A 120 -2.42 -10.76 -14.74
CA ARG A 120 -1.38 -11.03 -15.75
C ARG A 120 -0.50 -12.22 -15.35
N LEU A 121 -0.07 -12.28 -14.08
CA LEU A 121 0.75 -13.40 -13.57
C LEU A 121 -0.05 -14.70 -13.52
N LEU A 122 -1.32 -14.67 -13.13
CA LEU A 122 -2.21 -15.84 -13.14
C LEU A 122 -2.43 -16.37 -14.56
N VAL A 123 -2.59 -15.49 -15.55
CA VAL A 123 -2.67 -15.89 -16.97
C VAL A 123 -1.36 -16.53 -17.43
N GLN A 124 -0.21 -15.99 -17.03
CA GLN A 124 1.10 -16.62 -17.33
C GLN A 124 1.22 -18.00 -16.69
N ILE A 125 0.84 -18.16 -15.42
CA ILE A 125 0.82 -19.46 -14.73
C ILE A 125 -0.07 -20.45 -15.48
N ARG A 126 -1.30 -20.06 -15.86
CA ARG A 126 -2.23 -20.92 -16.61
C ARG A 126 -1.64 -21.37 -17.94
N ARG A 127 -0.98 -20.48 -18.69
CA ARG A 127 -0.30 -20.84 -19.95
C ARG A 127 0.78 -21.90 -19.72
N ILE A 128 1.63 -21.70 -18.71
CA ILE A 128 2.70 -22.66 -18.38
C ILE A 128 2.11 -23.99 -17.86
N GLN A 129 1.02 -23.96 -17.09
CA GLN A 129 0.33 -25.17 -16.65
C GLN A 129 -0.14 -26.04 -17.82
N VAL A 130 -0.65 -25.42 -18.88
CA VAL A 130 -1.03 -26.14 -20.11
C VAL A 130 0.21 -26.75 -20.79
N GLU A 131 1.34 -26.05 -20.84
CA GLU A 131 2.60 -26.62 -21.35
C GLU A 131 3.06 -27.81 -20.51
N VAL A 132 3.04 -27.68 -19.18
CA VAL A 132 3.41 -28.73 -18.22
C VAL A 132 2.56 -29.99 -18.45
N LEU A 133 1.24 -29.85 -18.60
CA LEU A 133 0.34 -30.98 -18.88
C LEU A 133 0.69 -31.67 -20.21
N ARG A 134 0.94 -30.89 -21.28
CA ARG A 134 1.36 -31.43 -22.58
C ARG A 134 2.70 -32.17 -22.50
N MET A 135 3.63 -31.64 -21.72
CA MET A 135 4.93 -32.27 -21.51
C MET A 135 4.84 -33.57 -20.72
N GLN A 136 3.92 -33.68 -19.74
CA GLN A 136 3.70 -34.94 -19.03
C GLN A 136 3.33 -36.06 -19.99
N LEU A 137 2.41 -35.78 -20.92
CA LEU A 137 2.02 -36.74 -21.96
C LEU A 137 3.22 -37.13 -22.84
N ARG A 138 3.98 -36.14 -23.33
CA ARG A 138 5.17 -36.37 -24.16
C ARG A 138 6.25 -37.19 -23.44
N ILE A 139 6.51 -36.92 -22.18
CA ILE A 139 7.48 -37.69 -21.37
C ILE A 139 6.99 -39.13 -21.25
N ARG A 140 5.70 -39.34 -20.97
CA ARG A 140 5.11 -40.67 -20.84
C ARG A 140 5.20 -41.49 -22.13
N GLU A 141 4.97 -40.86 -23.28
CA GLU A 141 5.13 -41.50 -24.59
C GLU A 141 6.59 -41.94 -24.83
N LEU A 142 7.56 -41.09 -24.50
CA LEU A 142 8.99 -41.39 -24.67
C LEU A 142 9.49 -42.49 -23.72
N GLU A 143 8.96 -42.53 -22.49
CA GLU A 143 9.23 -43.60 -21.52
C GLU A 143 8.79 -44.96 -22.09
N LEU A 144 7.59 -45.03 -22.67
CA LEU A 144 7.07 -46.24 -23.31
C LEU A 144 7.89 -46.66 -24.54
N ALA A 145 8.43 -45.68 -25.28
CA ALA A 145 9.29 -45.92 -26.44
C ALA A 145 10.75 -46.29 -26.09
N GLY A 146 11.15 -46.28 -24.80
CA GLY A 146 12.49 -46.63 -24.34
C GLY A 146 13.58 -45.57 -24.58
N GLY A 147 13.21 -44.32 -24.88
CA GLY A 147 14.14 -43.23 -25.23
C GLY A 147 14.79 -42.52 -24.03
N ILE A 148 15.66 -43.20 -23.27
CA ILE A 148 16.21 -42.73 -21.98
C ILE A 148 16.82 -41.30 -22.04
N SER A 149 17.69 -41.03 -23.01
CA SER A 149 18.39 -39.73 -23.11
C SER A 149 17.44 -38.57 -23.44
N LEU A 150 16.38 -38.82 -24.22
CA LEU A 150 15.39 -37.83 -24.60
C LEU A 150 14.40 -37.56 -23.47
N VAL A 151 14.02 -38.60 -22.71
CA VAL A 151 13.23 -38.49 -21.47
C VAL A 151 13.94 -37.57 -20.47
N GLN A 152 15.23 -37.80 -20.22
CA GLN A 152 15.99 -37.00 -19.25
C GLN A 152 16.06 -35.52 -19.65
N ARG A 153 16.23 -35.21 -20.94
CA ARG A 153 16.19 -33.83 -21.45
C ARG A 153 14.82 -33.18 -21.24
N GLN A 154 13.74 -33.91 -21.56
CA GLN A 154 12.36 -33.42 -21.38
C GLN A 154 12.02 -33.22 -19.89
N GLN A 155 12.53 -34.07 -18.99
CA GLN A 155 12.35 -33.92 -17.54
C GLN A 155 13.02 -32.65 -16.99
N VAL A 156 14.20 -32.27 -17.49
CA VAL A 156 14.85 -30.99 -17.11
C VAL A 156 14.02 -29.79 -17.56
N GLU A 157 13.52 -29.80 -18.79
CA GLU A 157 12.63 -28.75 -19.28
C GLU A 157 11.31 -28.68 -18.48
N PHE A 158 10.78 -29.84 -18.09
CA PHE A 158 9.56 -29.95 -17.28
C PHE A 158 9.78 -29.33 -15.89
N ALA A 159 10.89 -29.69 -15.23
CA ALA A 159 11.28 -29.12 -13.95
C ALA A 159 11.46 -27.59 -14.04
N THR A 160 12.03 -27.10 -15.14
CA THR A 160 12.22 -25.66 -15.40
C THR A 160 10.89 -24.91 -15.48
N ARG A 161 9.88 -25.47 -16.17
CA ARG A 161 8.53 -24.86 -16.25
C ARG A 161 7.81 -24.88 -14.89
N LEU A 162 7.95 -25.95 -14.11
CA LEU A 162 7.44 -26.01 -12.74
C LEU A 162 8.11 -24.97 -11.84
N ALA A 163 9.43 -24.81 -11.93
CA ALA A 163 10.17 -23.78 -11.20
C ALA A 163 9.66 -22.37 -11.56
N ARG A 164 9.40 -22.11 -12.84
CA ARG A 164 8.84 -20.83 -13.28
C ARG A 164 7.46 -20.56 -12.69
N ILE A 165 6.58 -21.56 -12.60
CA ILE A 165 5.28 -21.42 -11.91
C ILE A 165 5.49 -21.06 -10.42
N ARG A 166 6.43 -21.72 -9.72
CA ARG A 166 6.73 -21.41 -8.32
C ARG A 166 7.18 -19.96 -8.13
N ILE A 167 8.08 -19.47 -9.01
CA ILE A 167 8.55 -18.08 -8.97
C ILE A 167 7.40 -17.10 -9.19
N LEU A 168 6.52 -17.35 -10.17
CA LEU A 168 5.38 -16.47 -10.44
C LEU A 168 4.38 -16.44 -9.27
N ARG A 169 4.12 -17.58 -8.64
CA ARG A 169 3.28 -17.67 -7.43
C ARG A 169 3.90 -16.91 -6.25
N PHE A 170 5.21 -17.07 -6.04
CA PHE A 170 5.93 -16.34 -5.00
C PHE A 170 5.84 -14.83 -5.22
N ARG A 171 5.96 -14.36 -6.47
CA ARG A 171 5.82 -12.93 -6.79
C ARG A 171 4.41 -12.40 -6.48
N ILE A 172 3.35 -13.16 -6.75
CA ILE A 172 1.98 -12.80 -6.35
C ILE A 172 1.90 -12.68 -4.83
N GLU A 173 2.44 -13.64 -4.09
CA GLU A 173 2.37 -13.68 -2.64
C GLU A 173 3.12 -12.53 -1.98
N GLN A 174 4.37 -12.27 -2.40
CA GLN A 174 5.14 -11.12 -1.91
C GLN A 174 4.41 -9.80 -2.12
N GLN A 175 3.71 -9.66 -3.25
CA GLN A 175 2.97 -8.45 -3.55
C GLN A 175 1.72 -8.31 -2.68
N ARG A 176 1.04 -9.40 -2.32
CA ARG A 176 -0.08 -9.36 -1.35
C ARG A 176 0.41 -8.86 0.01
N ILE A 177 1.51 -9.43 0.51
CA ILE A 177 2.13 -9.02 1.78
C ILE A 177 2.52 -7.53 1.76
N THR A 178 3.16 -7.05 0.69
CA THR A 178 3.55 -5.63 0.61
C THR A 178 2.37 -4.66 0.60
N ASN A 179 1.18 -5.11 0.20
CA ASN A 179 -0.02 -4.27 0.15
C ASN A 179 -0.84 -4.29 1.45
N GLU A 180 -0.58 -5.22 2.37
CA GLU A 180 -1.18 -5.21 3.71
C GLU A 180 -0.43 -4.28 4.69
N LEU A 181 0.79 -3.89 4.34
CA LEU A 181 1.69 -3.06 5.15
C LEU A 181 1.67 -1.56 4.77
N ILE A 182 0.85 -1.16 3.78
CA ILE A 182 0.65 0.22 3.30
C ILE A 182 -0.81 0.60 3.53
#